data_AF-A0A523JC56-F1
#
_entry.id   AF-A0A523JC56-F1
#
_cell.length_a   1.000
_cell.length_b   1.000
_cell.length_c   1.000
_cell.angle_alpha   90.00
_cell.angle_beta   90.00
_cell.angle_gamma   90.00
#
_symmetry.space_group_name_H-M   'P 1'
#
loop_
_entity.id
_entity.type
_entity.pdbx_description
1 polymer ?
#
loop_
_entity_poly.entity_id
_entity_poly.type
_entity_poly.pdbx_seq_one_letter_code
_entity_poly.pdbx_strand_id
1 'polypeptide(L)'
;MRSSVSITIGLGVALSLALSLVLTGAAYGATDEEKCAAAKMKEAGKYGFCRMKAEAKSVKKGEPVDYSKCDGKFSKGWQKAEFKAGGACPTNDDEAAIQAQVTADTDALVTALGPTPPSECNVLTQDCPIGSEACFINIAVLDPVFTFCANVQFPGNTQGDPCDFSNGCAKGYGCVLPDDNPNERVCAFHCDAGGGGPTCADGPGPAFECRAINDFWGDVSTAPADLGMCVDPLEFP
;
A
#
# COMPACT_ATOMS: atom_id res chain seq x y z
N MET A 1 9.37 12.99 27.08
CA MET A 1 10.21 14.19 27.31
C MET A 1 9.64 15.34 26.48
N ARG A 2 8.97 16.29 27.11
CA ARG A 2 8.39 17.49 26.46
C ARG A 2 9.39 18.63 26.64
N SER A 3 10.10 19.02 25.57
CA SER A 3 10.93 20.22 25.58
C SER A 3 10.10 21.43 25.21
N SER A 4 9.95 22.35 26.16
CA SER A 4 9.32 23.65 25.97
C SER A 4 10.40 24.64 25.55
N VAL A 5 10.26 25.28 24.39
CA VAL A 5 11.17 26.33 23.91
C VAL A 5 10.47 27.67 24.14
N SER A 6 10.96 28.46 25.11
CA SER A 6 10.58 29.86 25.31
C SER A 6 11.46 30.73 24.41
N ILE A 7 10.85 31.46 23.48
CA ILE A 7 11.53 32.48 22.67
C ILE A 7 11.20 33.86 23.25
N THR A 8 12.23 34.52 23.78
CA THR A 8 12.18 35.88 24.32
C THR A 8 12.25 36.89 23.17
N ILE A 9 11.23 37.73 23.02
CA ILE A 9 11.18 38.80 22.01
C ILE A 9 11.95 40.01 22.54
N GLY A 10 13.06 40.36 21.89
CA GLY A 10 13.81 41.59 22.13
C GLY A 10 13.20 42.78 21.39
N LEU A 11 12.85 43.82 22.13
CA LEU A 11 12.48 45.15 21.64
C LEU A 11 13.71 45.83 21.01
N GLY A 12 13.57 46.34 19.78
CA GLY A 12 14.57 47.19 19.14
C GLY A 12 13.96 47.96 17.96
N VAL A 13 13.53 49.20 18.23
CA VAL A 13 13.00 50.16 17.26
C VAL A 13 14.12 51.11 16.83
N ALA A 14 14.34 51.28 15.52
CA ALA A 14 14.91 52.50 14.91
C ALA A 14 14.60 52.46 13.39
N LEU A 15 13.58 53.17 12.91
CA LEU A 15 13.62 54.53 12.34
C LEU A 15 14.37 54.62 10.99
N SER A 16 13.63 54.62 9.87
CA SER A 16 14.03 55.28 8.61
C SER A 16 12.83 55.56 7.71
N LEU A 17 12.87 56.76 7.11
CA LEU A 17 11.78 57.53 6.54
C LEU A 17 11.16 56.98 5.24
N ALA A 18 9.91 57.40 5.08
CA ALA A 18 8.97 57.20 3.99
C ALA A 18 9.47 57.61 2.59
N LEU A 19 9.18 56.73 1.62
CA LEU A 19 8.74 57.10 0.28
C LEU A 19 7.62 56.12 -0.13
N SER A 20 6.47 56.25 0.51
CA SER A 20 5.28 55.47 0.15
C SER A 20 4.66 56.09 -1.09
N LEU A 21 5.11 55.63 -2.27
CA LEU A 21 4.46 55.92 -3.54
C LEU A 21 3.06 55.29 -3.47
N VAL A 22 2.05 56.11 -3.16
CA VAL A 22 0.65 55.69 -3.20
C VAL A 22 0.27 55.52 -4.67
N LEU A 23 0.57 54.35 -5.24
CA LEU A 23 -0.18 53.88 -6.41
C LEU A 23 -1.61 53.65 -5.92
N THR A 24 -2.48 54.64 -6.07
CA THR A 24 -3.92 54.43 -6.13
C THR A 24 -4.22 53.65 -7.42
N GLY A 25 -3.80 52.40 -7.46
CA GLY A 25 -4.29 51.45 -8.45
C GLY A 25 -5.77 51.28 -8.19
N ALA A 26 -6.61 51.46 -9.22
CA ALA A 26 -7.99 51.04 -9.14
C ALA A 26 -8.00 49.56 -8.75
N ALA A 27 -8.52 49.26 -7.55
CA ALA A 27 -8.76 47.89 -7.16
C ALA A 27 -9.91 47.38 -8.04
N TYR A 28 -9.57 46.81 -9.20
CA TYR A 28 -10.53 46.06 -9.98
C TYR A 28 -11.00 44.90 -9.10
N GLY A 29 -12.25 44.95 -8.68
CA GLY A 29 -12.87 43.86 -7.94
C GLY A 29 -12.88 42.62 -8.83
N ALA A 30 -12.56 41.47 -8.25
CA ALA A 30 -12.55 40.22 -9.00
C ALA A 30 -13.89 40.02 -9.73
N THR A 31 -13.82 39.62 -11.00
CA THR A 31 -14.99 39.26 -11.80
C THR A 31 -15.65 38.01 -11.20
N ASP A 32 -16.90 37.73 -11.56
CA ASP A 32 -17.57 36.54 -11.05
C ASP A 32 -16.94 35.24 -11.61
N GLU A 33 -16.35 35.31 -12.80
CA GLU A 33 -15.47 34.28 -13.37
C GLU A 33 -14.26 34.00 -12.47
N GLU A 34 -13.52 35.04 -12.09
CA GLU A 34 -12.33 34.92 -11.22
C GLU A 34 -12.69 34.39 -9.84
N LYS A 35 -13.82 34.85 -9.27
CA LYS A 35 -14.32 34.35 -7.98
C LYS A 35 -14.70 32.88 -8.06
N CYS A 36 -15.33 32.44 -9.16
CA CYS A 36 -15.67 31.03 -9.32
C CYS A 36 -14.41 30.16 -9.44
N ALA A 37 -13.47 30.53 -10.30
CA ALA A 37 -12.21 29.80 -10.47
C ALA A 37 -11.47 29.66 -9.13
N ALA A 38 -11.35 30.76 -8.38
CA ALA A 38 -10.75 30.75 -7.05
C ALA A 38 -11.50 29.84 -6.05
N ALA A 39 -12.84 29.81 -6.10
CA ALA A 39 -13.65 28.92 -5.27
C ALA A 39 -13.42 27.44 -5.62
N LYS A 40 -13.41 27.08 -6.92
CA LYS A 40 -13.12 25.72 -7.39
C LYS A 40 -11.74 25.25 -6.97
N MET A 41 -10.69 26.07 -7.19
CA MET A 41 -9.32 25.76 -6.74
C MET A 41 -9.25 25.54 -5.23
N LYS A 42 -9.97 26.35 -4.45
CA LYS A 42 -10.05 26.21 -3.00
C LYS A 42 -10.73 24.92 -2.57
N GLU A 43 -11.82 24.52 -3.22
CA GLU A 43 -12.51 23.26 -2.90
C GLU A 43 -11.68 22.03 -3.31
N ALA A 44 -10.99 22.07 -4.46
CA ALA A 44 -10.04 21.03 -4.85
C ALA A 44 -8.91 20.86 -3.81
N GLY A 45 -8.29 21.97 -3.38
CA GLY A 45 -7.25 21.93 -2.34
C GLY A 45 -7.75 21.40 -0.99
N LYS A 46 -8.97 21.77 -0.59
CA LYS A 46 -9.60 21.22 0.63
C LYS A 46 -9.88 19.73 0.52
N TYR A 47 -10.28 19.25 -0.65
CA TYR A 47 -10.53 17.84 -0.89
C TYR A 47 -9.24 17.02 -0.76
N GLY A 48 -8.17 17.45 -1.43
CA GLY A 48 -6.85 16.82 -1.29
C GLY A 48 -6.35 16.81 0.16
N PHE A 49 -6.48 17.94 0.87
CA PHE A 49 -6.16 18.00 2.31
C PHE A 49 -7.00 17.05 3.16
N CYS A 50 -8.30 16.92 2.88
CA CYS A 50 -9.21 16.02 3.59
C CYS A 50 -8.78 14.56 3.42
N ARG A 51 -8.47 14.15 2.19
CA ARG A 51 -8.00 12.79 1.88
C ARG A 51 -6.70 12.46 2.60
N MET A 52 -5.67 13.31 2.44
CA MET A 52 -4.38 13.11 3.11
C MET A 52 -4.50 13.07 4.64
N LYS A 53 -5.44 13.83 5.21
CA LYS A 53 -5.72 13.78 6.65
C LYS A 53 -6.39 12.47 7.07
N ALA A 54 -7.29 11.91 6.25
CA ALA A 54 -7.90 10.62 6.49
C ALA A 54 -6.85 9.50 6.44
N GLU A 55 -5.96 9.55 5.46
CA GLU A 55 -4.82 8.63 5.31
C GLU A 55 -3.86 8.70 6.50
N ALA A 56 -3.44 9.90 6.90
CA ALA A 56 -2.60 10.08 8.07
C ALA A 56 -3.27 9.57 9.37
N LYS A 57 -4.60 9.57 9.45
CA LYS A 57 -5.34 8.99 10.57
C LYS A 57 -5.37 7.47 10.50
N SER A 58 -5.60 6.90 9.32
CA SER A 58 -5.53 5.45 9.07
C SER A 58 -4.17 4.90 9.49
N VAL A 59 -3.08 5.47 8.98
CA VAL A 59 -1.71 5.06 9.32
C VAL A 59 -1.45 5.12 10.83
N LYS A 60 -1.92 6.17 11.51
CA LYS A 60 -1.72 6.33 12.97
C LYS A 60 -2.53 5.35 13.81
N LYS A 61 -3.64 4.83 13.30
CA LYS A 61 -4.60 4.04 14.09
C LYS A 61 -4.74 2.59 13.64
N GLY A 62 -4.25 2.23 12.46
CA GLY A 62 -4.52 0.94 11.82
C GLY A 62 -6.01 0.76 11.48
N GLU A 63 -6.75 1.85 11.22
CA GLU A 63 -8.17 1.80 10.85
C GLU A 63 -8.31 1.93 9.33
N PRO A 64 -9.28 1.27 8.67
CA PRO A 64 -9.58 1.51 7.26
C PRO A 64 -9.85 3.00 6.99
N VAL A 65 -9.40 3.48 5.83
CA VAL A 65 -9.62 4.87 5.40
C VAL A 65 -11.09 5.06 4.99
N ASP A 66 -11.72 6.15 5.43
CA ASP A 66 -13.08 6.53 5.05
C ASP A 66 -13.07 7.92 4.39
N TYR A 67 -13.35 7.95 3.09
CA TYR A 67 -13.39 9.14 2.26
C TYR A 67 -14.78 9.77 2.11
N SER A 68 -15.85 9.13 2.59
CA SER A 68 -17.24 9.56 2.37
C SER A 68 -17.50 11.02 2.80
N LYS A 69 -16.85 11.45 3.89
CA LYS A 69 -16.93 12.82 4.41
C LYS A 69 -16.18 13.82 3.55
N CYS A 70 -15.10 13.40 2.88
CA CYS A 70 -14.35 14.23 1.96
C CYS A 70 -15.15 14.42 0.66
N ASP A 71 -15.67 13.34 0.08
CA ASP A 71 -16.47 13.36 -1.15
C ASP A 71 -17.73 14.22 -0.97
N GLY A 72 -18.48 13.97 0.11
CA GLY A 72 -19.70 14.73 0.40
C GLY A 72 -19.45 16.22 0.67
N LYS A 73 -18.25 16.61 1.13
CA LYS A 73 -17.89 18.04 1.31
C LYS A 73 -17.42 18.67 0.01
N PHE A 74 -16.62 17.95 -0.78
CA PHE A 74 -16.14 18.41 -2.07
C PHE A 74 -17.31 18.69 -3.01
N SER A 75 -18.21 17.72 -3.19
CA SER A 75 -19.37 17.86 -4.06
C SER A 75 -20.26 19.05 -3.70
N LYS A 76 -20.62 19.17 -2.41
CA LYS A 76 -21.40 20.33 -1.91
C LYS A 76 -20.67 21.66 -2.11
N GLY A 77 -19.34 21.68 -1.96
CA GLY A 77 -18.51 22.87 -2.16
C GLY A 77 -18.46 23.29 -3.63
N TRP A 78 -18.28 22.32 -4.53
CA TRP A 78 -18.19 22.51 -5.97
C TRP A 78 -19.48 23.06 -6.55
N GLN A 79 -20.61 22.38 -6.28
CA GLN A 79 -21.93 22.81 -6.73
C GLN A 79 -22.28 24.22 -6.22
N LYS A 80 -21.87 24.55 -4.98
CA LYS A 80 -22.06 25.89 -4.43
C LYS A 80 -21.22 26.95 -5.14
N ALA A 81 -20.01 26.61 -5.60
CA ALA A 81 -19.17 27.52 -6.37
C ALA A 81 -19.81 27.84 -7.73
N GLU A 82 -20.25 26.80 -8.45
CA GLU A 82 -20.90 26.95 -9.75
C GLU A 82 -22.24 27.68 -9.66
N PHE A 83 -23.09 27.30 -8.70
CA PHE A 83 -24.37 27.94 -8.48
C PHE A 83 -24.23 29.43 -8.18
N LYS A 84 -23.24 29.82 -7.36
CA LYS A 84 -23.01 31.24 -7.03
C LYS A 84 -22.54 32.09 -8.20
N ALA A 85 -21.86 31.48 -9.16
CA ALA A 85 -21.39 32.18 -10.35
C ALA A 85 -22.49 32.33 -11.40
N GLY A 86 -23.61 31.62 -11.27
CA GLY A 86 -24.72 31.70 -12.23
C GLY A 86 -24.30 31.33 -13.67
N GLY A 87 -23.35 30.40 -13.82
CA GLY A 87 -22.78 30.01 -15.11
C GLY A 87 -21.60 30.85 -15.59
N ALA A 88 -21.20 31.89 -14.84
CA ALA A 88 -19.99 32.68 -15.14
C ALA A 88 -18.69 31.95 -14.82
N CYS A 89 -18.68 30.66 -14.46
CA CYS A 89 -17.41 29.97 -14.25
C CYS A 89 -16.69 29.74 -15.59
N PRO A 90 -15.33 29.85 -15.64
CA PRO A 90 -14.58 29.53 -16.85
C PRO A 90 -14.79 28.09 -17.36
N THR A 91 -15.12 27.17 -16.45
CA THR A 91 -15.50 25.78 -16.72
C THR A 91 -16.74 25.44 -15.90
N ASN A 92 -17.56 24.50 -16.37
CA ASN A 92 -18.75 23.98 -15.68
C ASN A 92 -18.80 22.45 -15.81
N ASP A 93 -19.50 21.78 -14.89
CA ASP A 93 -19.74 20.32 -14.91
C ASP A 93 -18.46 19.48 -14.90
N ASP A 94 -17.38 20.03 -14.35
CA ASP A 94 -16.03 19.44 -14.26
C ASP A 94 -15.73 18.81 -12.89
N GLU A 95 -16.73 18.74 -12.01
CA GLU A 95 -16.61 18.20 -10.64
C GLU A 95 -15.93 16.82 -10.63
N ALA A 96 -16.47 15.88 -11.41
CA ALA A 96 -15.99 14.50 -11.43
C ALA A 96 -14.55 14.39 -11.95
N ALA A 97 -14.19 15.17 -12.98
CA ALA A 97 -12.86 15.17 -13.55
C ALA A 97 -11.82 15.71 -12.56
N ILE A 98 -12.13 16.82 -11.89
CA ILE A 98 -11.25 17.40 -10.87
C ILE A 98 -11.18 16.51 -9.63
N GLN A 99 -12.29 15.88 -9.20
CA GLN A 99 -12.27 14.91 -8.11
C GLN A 99 -11.36 13.73 -8.42
N ALA A 100 -11.46 13.18 -9.64
CA ALA A 100 -10.62 12.06 -10.08
C ALA A 100 -9.13 12.45 -10.10
N GLN A 101 -8.79 13.64 -10.61
CA GLN A 101 -7.40 14.10 -10.63
C GLN A 101 -6.84 14.26 -9.22
N VAL A 102 -7.55 14.97 -8.33
CA VAL A 102 -7.08 15.16 -6.94
C VAL A 102 -6.99 13.82 -6.21
N THR A 103 -7.87 12.87 -6.52
CA THR A 103 -7.80 11.50 -5.98
C THR A 103 -6.51 10.82 -6.41
N ALA A 104 -6.21 10.79 -7.71
CA ALA A 104 -4.98 10.22 -8.24
C ALA A 104 -3.71 10.87 -7.65
N ASP A 105 -3.70 12.20 -7.52
CA ASP A 105 -2.57 12.93 -6.92
C ASP A 105 -2.36 12.52 -5.45
N THR A 106 -3.44 12.43 -4.67
CA THR A 106 -3.33 12.00 -3.27
C THR A 106 -2.95 10.54 -3.14
N ASP A 107 -3.43 9.66 -4.01
CA ASP A 107 -3.09 8.23 -3.99
C ASP A 107 -1.60 8.05 -4.34
N ALA A 108 -1.08 8.79 -5.31
CA ALA A 108 0.35 8.80 -5.63
C ALA A 108 1.20 9.28 -4.43
N LEU A 109 0.75 10.30 -3.70
CA LEU A 109 1.42 10.73 -2.47
C LEU A 109 1.36 9.67 -1.37
N VAL A 110 0.24 8.98 -1.21
CA VAL A 110 0.11 7.86 -0.26
C VAL A 110 1.05 6.73 -0.64
N THR A 111 1.18 6.38 -1.92
CA THR A 111 2.15 5.39 -2.40
C THR A 111 3.60 5.83 -2.14
N ALA A 112 3.92 7.11 -2.38
CA ALA A 112 5.28 7.62 -2.23
C ALA A 112 5.71 7.83 -0.76
N LEU A 113 4.75 8.13 0.13
CA LEU A 113 5.00 8.42 1.55
C LEU A 113 4.63 7.26 2.48
N GLY A 114 3.85 6.32 1.98
CA GLY A 114 3.54 5.09 2.68
C GLY A 114 4.82 4.30 2.93
N PRO A 115 4.79 3.32 3.87
CA PRO A 115 5.82 2.29 3.81
C PRO A 115 5.83 1.79 2.37
N THR A 116 7.02 1.69 1.77
CA THR A 116 7.17 0.91 0.54
C THR A 116 6.34 -0.34 0.76
N PRO A 117 5.35 -0.68 -0.12
CA PRO A 117 4.67 -1.95 0.02
C PRO A 117 5.78 -2.96 0.29
N PRO A 118 5.68 -3.77 1.38
CA PRO A 118 6.75 -4.67 1.75
C PRO A 118 7.19 -5.32 0.46
N SER A 119 8.46 -5.10 0.08
CA SER A 119 9.02 -5.61 -1.17
C SER A 119 8.43 -6.99 -1.33
N GLU A 120 7.63 -7.22 -2.39
CA GLU A 120 6.86 -8.44 -2.56
C GLU A 120 7.75 -9.58 -2.13
N CYS A 121 7.37 -10.27 -1.06
CA CYS A 121 8.35 -11.06 -0.38
C CYS A 121 8.79 -12.15 -1.36
N ASN A 122 10.07 -12.15 -1.70
CA ASN A 122 10.55 -13.09 -2.68
C ASN A 122 10.69 -14.42 -1.93
N VAL A 123 9.75 -15.32 -2.19
CA VAL A 123 9.67 -16.63 -1.54
C VAL A 123 10.90 -17.49 -1.78
N LEU A 124 11.61 -17.28 -2.90
CA LEU A 124 12.85 -17.98 -3.24
C LEU A 124 14.05 -17.43 -2.44
N THR A 125 14.11 -16.11 -2.21
CA THR A 125 15.24 -15.48 -1.49
C THR A 125 14.96 -15.20 -0.02
N GLN A 126 13.73 -15.42 0.45
CA GLN A 126 13.26 -15.10 1.81
C GLN A 126 13.51 -13.63 2.19
N ASP A 127 13.40 -12.71 1.22
CA ASP A 127 13.71 -11.30 1.41
C ASP A 127 12.51 -10.57 2.06
N CYS A 128 12.45 -10.65 3.39
CA CYS A 128 11.45 -9.99 4.21
C CYS A 128 11.99 -8.68 4.81
N PRO A 129 11.17 -7.61 4.90
CA PRO A 129 11.55 -6.40 5.62
C PRO A 129 11.93 -6.69 7.07
N ILE A 130 12.84 -5.87 7.61
CA ILE A 130 13.38 -5.98 8.98
C ILE A 130 12.22 -6.07 9.99
N GLY A 131 12.12 -7.21 10.68
CA GLY A 131 11.07 -7.49 11.68
C GLY A 131 10.05 -8.56 11.27
N SER A 132 10.14 -9.11 10.06
CA SER A 132 9.47 -10.35 9.64
C SER A 132 10.52 -11.42 9.34
N GLU A 133 10.30 -12.65 9.78
CA GLU A 133 11.33 -13.70 9.71
C GLU A 133 11.15 -14.68 8.53
N ALA A 134 9.98 -14.68 7.87
CA ALA A 134 9.70 -15.60 6.77
C ALA A 134 8.64 -15.11 5.78
N CYS A 135 8.78 -15.63 4.56
CA CYS A 135 7.87 -15.51 3.44
C CYS A 135 6.81 -16.60 3.42
N PHE A 136 5.53 -16.23 3.23
CA PHE A 136 4.42 -17.19 3.14
C PHE A 136 3.65 -17.01 1.83
N ILE A 137 3.29 -18.15 1.23
CA ILE A 137 2.43 -18.23 0.05
C ILE A 137 1.08 -18.76 0.51
N ASN A 138 0.03 -17.97 0.30
CA ASN A 138 -1.32 -18.46 0.49
C ASN A 138 -1.90 -18.84 -0.88
N ILE A 139 -1.97 -20.14 -1.13
CA ILE A 139 -2.55 -20.74 -2.35
C ILE A 139 -4.05 -21.01 -2.16
N ALA A 140 -4.69 -20.48 -1.09
CA ALA A 140 -6.11 -20.72 -0.85
C ALA A 140 -6.95 -20.24 -2.05
N VAL A 141 -7.83 -21.16 -2.47
CA VAL A 141 -8.55 -21.20 -3.75
C VAL A 141 -9.36 -19.91 -4.03
N LEU A 142 -9.25 -19.44 -5.28
CA LEU A 142 -10.08 -18.45 -6.02
C LEU A 142 -9.62 -16.99 -6.17
N ASP A 143 -8.49 -16.54 -5.62
CA ASP A 143 -8.01 -15.16 -5.83
C ASP A 143 -6.46 -15.12 -5.97
N PRO A 144 -5.82 -14.01 -6.41
CA PRO A 144 -4.43 -14.03 -6.85
C PRO A 144 -3.50 -14.50 -5.74
N VAL A 145 -2.40 -15.14 -6.13
CA VAL A 145 -1.33 -15.57 -5.21
C VAL A 145 -0.93 -14.39 -4.32
N PHE A 146 -1.30 -14.46 -3.04
CA PHE A 146 -0.92 -13.46 -2.06
C PHE A 146 0.30 -13.95 -1.31
N THR A 147 1.40 -13.22 -1.49
CA THR A 147 2.62 -13.41 -0.73
C THR A 147 2.67 -12.38 0.40
N PHE A 148 2.87 -12.81 1.65
CA PHE A 148 2.99 -11.91 2.78
C PHE A 148 4.20 -12.22 3.67
N CYS A 149 4.80 -11.16 4.21
CA CYS A 149 5.82 -11.25 5.25
C CYS A 149 5.12 -11.27 6.62
N ALA A 150 5.43 -12.24 7.47
CA ALA A 150 4.90 -12.30 8.83
C ALA A 150 6.00 -12.57 9.85
N ASN A 151 5.77 -12.13 11.09
CA ASN A 151 6.64 -12.37 12.23
C ASN A 151 6.12 -13.60 12.96
N VAL A 152 6.92 -14.66 13.03
CA VAL A 152 6.45 -15.96 13.51
C VAL A 152 7.56 -16.63 14.34
N GLN A 153 7.23 -16.95 15.59
CA GLN A 153 8.14 -17.62 16.52
C GLN A 153 8.04 -19.14 16.34
N PHE A 154 9.14 -19.75 15.89
CA PHE A 154 9.23 -21.20 15.65
C PHE A 154 9.92 -21.93 16.81
N PRO A 155 9.32 -23.05 17.27
CA PRO A 155 10.13 -24.26 17.42
C PRO A 155 9.40 -25.52 16.88
N GLY A 156 10.04 -26.24 15.96
CA GLY A 156 9.60 -27.54 15.42
C GLY A 156 10.38 -27.91 14.13
N ASN A 157 10.84 -29.16 14.02
CA ASN A 157 11.97 -29.57 13.17
C ASN A 157 11.68 -30.82 12.30
N THR A 158 10.91 -30.77 11.20
CA THR A 158 11.03 -31.71 10.06
C THR A 158 10.08 -31.40 8.89
N GLN A 159 10.41 -31.92 7.71
CA GLN A 159 9.52 -32.04 6.55
C GLN A 159 8.45 -33.11 6.83
N GLY A 160 7.20 -32.87 6.43
CA GLY A 160 6.09 -33.83 6.62
C GLY A 160 5.28 -33.68 7.91
N ASP A 161 5.60 -32.70 8.75
CA ASP A 161 4.78 -32.41 9.94
C ASP A 161 3.53 -31.58 9.57
N PRO A 162 2.36 -31.88 10.18
CA PRO A 162 1.14 -31.12 9.95
C PRO A 162 1.30 -29.67 10.43
N CYS A 163 1.14 -28.74 9.50
CA CYS A 163 1.01 -27.31 9.73
C CYS A 163 -0.40 -26.97 10.28
N ASP A 164 -0.78 -27.51 11.44
CA ASP A 164 -2.13 -27.25 11.97
C ASP A 164 -2.40 -25.76 12.23
N PHE A 165 -1.34 -24.95 12.44
CA PHE A 165 -1.42 -23.50 12.59
C PHE A 165 -0.18 -22.78 12.02
N SER A 166 -0.29 -21.47 11.83
CA SER A 166 0.79 -20.56 11.39
C SER A 166 1.96 -20.58 12.39
N ASN A 167 2.85 -21.59 12.33
CA ASN A 167 4.17 -21.67 13.00
C ASN A 167 4.87 -23.06 12.89
N GLY A 168 4.51 -23.93 11.95
CA GLY A 168 5.01 -25.33 11.94
C GLY A 168 6.34 -25.60 11.22
N CYS A 169 6.77 -24.76 10.27
CA CYS A 169 7.85 -25.13 9.35
C CYS A 169 9.21 -24.53 9.69
N ALA A 170 10.28 -25.24 9.32
CA ALA A 170 11.64 -24.73 9.38
C ALA A 170 11.87 -23.58 8.38
N LYS A 171 12.92 -22.78 8.60
CA LYS A 171 13.32 -21.71 7.68
C LYS A 171 13.56 -22.26 6.26
N GLY A 172 12.97 -21.62 5.25
CA GLY A 172 13.00 -22.07 3.85
C GLY A 172 11.83 -22.98 3.44
N TYR A 173 10.99 -23.37 4.40
CA TYR A 173 9.78 -24.15 4.15
C TYR A 173 8.54 -23.24 4.24
N GLY A 174 7.54 -23.48 3.40
CA GLY A 174 6.22 -22.88 3.51
C GLY A 174 5.15 -23.96 3.68
N CYS A 175 4.01 -23.61 4.28
CA CYS A 175 2.89 -24.54 4.39
C CYS A 175 2.11 -24.58 3.09
N VAL A 176 1.84 -25.77 2.61
CA VAL A 176 1.01 -26.02 1.43
C VAL A 176 -0.20 -26.85 1.84
N LEU A 177 -1.31 -26.67 1.13
CA LEU A 177 -2.53 -27.47 1.25
C LEU A 177 -2.48 -28.57 0.17
N PRO A 178 -2.00 -29.78 0.48
CA PRO A 178 -2.19 -30.91 -0.41
C PRO A 178 -3.68 -31.28 -0.38
N ASP A 179 -4.36 -31.15 -1.52
CA ASP A 179 -5.72 -31.67 -1.78
C ASP A 179 -6.91 -30.88 -1.16
N ASP A 180 -8.13 -31.28 -1.56
CA ASP A 180 -9.46 -30.79 -1.16
C ASP A 180 -9.76 -30.93 0.36
N ASN A 181 -8.79 -31.38 1.16
CA ASN A 181 -8.94 -31.48 2.60
C ASN A 181 -8.41 -30.19 3.25
N PRO A 182 -9.29 -29.25 3.66
CA PRO A 182 -8.87 -27.97 4.24
C PRO A 182 -8.17 -28.11 5.60
N ASN A 183 -8.14 -29.33 6.15
CA ASN A 183 -7.57 -29.64 7.46
C ASN A 183 -6.18 -30.26 7.38
N GLU A 184 -5.66 -30.58 6.20
CA GLU A 184 -4.32 -31.16 6.05
C GLU A 184 -3.40 -30.13 5.41
N ARG A 185 -2.42 -29.67 6.17
CA ARG A 185 -1.43 -28.69 5.70
C ARG A 185 -0.06 -29.29 5.97
N VAL A 186 0.84 -29.29 5.00
CA VAL A 186 2.19 -29.85 5.15
C VAL A 186 3.26 -28.81 4.84
N CYS A 187 4.39 -28.88 5.54
CA CYS A 187 5.56 -28.07 5.25
C CYS A 187 6.28 -28.56 3.98
N ALA A 188 6.44 -27.69 2.98
CA ALA A 188 7.22 -27.94 1.76
C ALA A 188 8.37 -26.93 1.62
N PHE A 189 9.56 -27.41 1.25
CA PHE A 189 10.68 -26.54 0.90
C PHE A 189 10.46 -26.00 -0.52
N HIS A 190 10.43 -24.68 -0.68
CA HIS A 190 10.26 -24.06 -1.98
C HIS A 190 11.60 -24.01 -2.71
N CYS A 191 11.56 -24.27 -4.00
CA CYS A 191 12.74 -24.26 -4.87
C CYS A 191 12.41 -23.51 -6.16
N ASP A 192 13.46 -23.09 -6.86
CA ASP A 192 13.33 -22.45 -8.17
C ASP A 192 13.38 -23.51 -9.27
N ALA A 193 12.23 -23.75 -9.92
CA ALA A 193 12.13 -24.71 -11.02
C ALA A 193 12.74 -24.19 -12.33
N GLY A 194 12.89 -22.87 -12.49
CA GLY A 194 13.54 -22.22 -13.64
C GLY A 194 15.07 -22.16 -13.53
N GLY A 195 15.60 -22.34 -12.31
CA GLY A 195 17.02 -22.31 -11.98
C GLY A 195 17.54 -20.91 -11.65
N GLY A 196 18.36 -20.81 -10.61
CA GLY A 196 18.93 -19.55 -10.11
C GLY A 196 18.64 -19.25 -8.64
N GLY A 197 17.62 -19.90 -8.08
CA GLY A 197 17.28 -19.90 -6.64
C GLY A 197 17.78 -21.12 -5.86
N PRO A 198 17.30 -21.32 -4.62
CA PRO A 198 17.68 -22.45 -3.79
C PRO A 198 17.26 -23.78 -4.43
N THR A 199 18.12 -24.78 -4.29
CA THR A 199 17.91 -26.14 -4.77
C THR A 199 17.42 -27.04 -3.64
N CYS A 200 16.85 -28.20 -3.96
CA CYS A 200 16.47 -29.17 -2.93
C CYS A 200 17.65 -29.72 -2.13
N ALA A 201 18.86 -29.62 -2.67
CA ALA A 201 20.09 -29.94 -1.95
C ALA A 201 20.40 -28.94 -0.80
N ASP A 202 19.85 -27.72 -0.86
CA ASP A 202 19.96 -26.71 0.19
C ASP A 202 18.95 -26.91 1.34
N GLY A 203 17.99 -27.83 1.16
CA GLY A 203 16.93 -28.14 2.11
C GLY A 203 16.93 -29.61 2.56
N PRO A 204 15.89 -30.40 2.24
CA PRO A 204 15.70 -31.76 2.78
C PRO A 204 16.71 -32.80 2.32
N GLY A 205 17.52 -32.49 1.28
CA GLY A 205 18.67 -33.29 0.86
C GLY A 205 18.63 -33.67 -0.62
N PRO A 206 19.68 -34.35 -1.12
CA PRO A 206 19.87 -34.60 -2.55
C PRO A 206 18.92 -35.64 -3.15
N ALA A 207 18.10 -36.33 -2.34
CA ALA A 207 17.11 -37.30 -2.81
C ALA A 207 15.85 -36.63 -3.39
N PHE A 208 15.70 -35.32 -3.20
CA PHE A 208 14.51 -34.57 -3.58
C PHE A 208 14.69 -33.87 -4.92
N GLU A 209 13.62 -33.85 -5.72
CA GLU A 209 13.56 -33.11 -7.00
C GLU A 209 12.70 -31.86 -6.85
N CYS A 210 13.13 -30.76 -7.48
CA CYS A 210 12.32 -29.55 -7.57
C CYS A 210 11.28 -29.73 -8.67
N ARG A 211 10.00 -29.76 -8.32
CA ARG A 211 8.89 -29.81 -9.28
C ARG A 211 8.05 -28.54 -9.19
N ALA A 212 7.57 -28.05 -10.33
CA ALA A 212 6.79 -26.82 -10.35
C ALA A 212 5.49 -27.02 -9.56
N ILE A 213 5.03 -25.99 -8.85
CA ILE A 213 3.77 -26.05 -8.11
C ILE A 213 2.61 -26.40 -9.05
N ASN A 214 2.61 -25.85 -10.26
CA ASN A 214 1.58 -26.12 -11.27
C ASN A 214 1.51 -27.59 -11.72
N ASP A 215 2.57 -28.39 -11.53
CA ASP A 215 2.56 -29.82 -11.87
C ASP A 215 1.79 -30.65 -10.84
N PHE A 216 1.69 -30.19 -9.59
CA PHE A 216 0.92 -30.84 -8.52
C PHE A 216 -0.53 -30.38 -8.48
N TRP A 217 -0.75 -29.07 -8.66
CA TRP A 217 -2.07 -28.45 -8.60
C TRP A 217 -2.45 -27.91 -9.98
N GLY A 218 -2.94 -28.80 -10.84
CA GLY A 218 -3.36 -28.43 -12.21
C GLY A 218 -4.50 -27.41 -12.25
N ASP A 219 -5.15 -27.13 -11.12
CA ASP A 219 -6.20 -26.14 -10.93
C ASP A 219 -5.66 -24.75 -10.50
N VAL A 220 -4.41 -24.66 -10.05
CA VAL A 220 -3.78 -23.40 -9.63
C VAL A 220 -3.04 -22.78 -10.82
N SER A 221 -3.77 -22.33 -11.84
CA SER A 221 -3.15 -21.72 -13.03
C SER A 221 -2.44 -20.37 -12.77
N THR A 222 -2.49 -19.88 -11.54
CA THR A 222 -1.98 -18.57 -11.13
C THR A 222 -0.62 -18.63 -10.43
N ALA A 223 -0.08 -19.82 -10.11
CA ALA A 223 1.24 -19.87 -9.48
C ALA A 223 2.34 -19.55 -10.51
N PRO A 224 3.39 -18.81 -10.10
CA PRO A 224 4.54 -18.54 -10.95
C PRO A 224 5.16 -19.84 -11.49
N ALA A 225 5.51 -19.87 -12.78
CA ALA A 225 6.03 -21.07 -13.44
C ALA A 225 7.43 -21.50 -12.95
N ASP A 226 8.15 -20.55 -12.35
CA ASP A 226 9.46 -20.71 -11.73
C ASP A 226 9.38 -21.16 -10.26
N LEU A 227 8.21 -21.10 -9.64
CA LEU A 227 8.02 -21.53 -8.27
C LEU A 227 7.76 -23.03 -8.20
N GLY A 228 8.67 -23.75 -7.54
CA GLY A 228 8.57 -25.18 -7.31
C GLY A 228 8.64 -25.57 -5.84
N MET A 229 8.54 -26.87 -5.60
CA MET A 229 8.69 -27.49 -4.30
C MET A 229 9.49 -28.78 -4.38
N CYS A 230 10.24 -29.04 -3.32
CA CYS A 230 11.06 -30.23 -3.20
C CYS A 230 10.25 -31.43 -2.75
N VAL A 231 10.16 -32.43 -3.62
CA VAL A 231 9.42 -33.67 -3.40
C VAL A 231 10.33 -34.89 -3.49
N ASP A 232 10.00 -35.92 -2.72
CA ASP A 232 10.66 -37.22 -2.86
C ASP A 232 9.98 -37.97 -4.03
N PRO A 233 10.69 -38.23 -5.15
CA PRO A 233 10.10 -38.92 -6.29
C PRO A 233 9.74 -40.39 -6.00
N LEU A 234 10.22 -40.97 -4.90
CA LEU A 234 9.83 -42.32 -4.48
C LEU A 234 8.46 -42.34 -3.80
N GLU A 235 8.10 -41.25 -3.10
CA GLU A 235 6.79 -41.10 -2.46
C GLU A 235 5.77 -40.47 -3.41
N PHE A 236 6.22 -39.55 -4.27
CA PHE A 236 5.40 -38.79 -5.24
C PHE A 236 5.96 -38.95 -6.66
N PRO A 237 5.75 -40.13 -7.30
CA PRO A 237 6.24 -40.42 -8.65
C PRO A 237 5.52 -39.67 -9.76
#